data_AF-A0A090RJ04-F1
#
_entry.id   AF-A0A090RJ04-F1
#
_cell.length_a   1.000
_cell.length_b   1.000
_cell.length_c   1.000
_cell.angle_alpha   90.00
_cell.angle_beta   90.00
_cell.angle_gamma   90.00
#
_symmetry.space_group_name_H-M   'P 1'
#
loop_
_entity.id
_entity.type
_entity.pdbx_description
1 polymer ?
#
loop_
_entity_poly.entity_id
_entity_poly.type
_entity_poly.pdbx_seq_one_letter_code
_entity_poly.pdbx_strand_id
1 'polypeptide(L)' 'MHSDMEGIKVHSDATPEMVSAAKRLYAKGLVTQEDGGYLTFSGHQAVEHAKSVLRILTGKINV' A
#
# COMPACT_ATOMS: atom_id res chain seq x y z
N MET A 1 10.14 -18.19 -9.23
CA MET A 1 10.59 -16.78 -9.32
C MET A 1 9.37 -15.93 -9.62
N HIS A 2 8.71 -15.36 -8.60
CA HIS A 2 7.64 -14.38 -8.81
C HIS A 2 8.33 -13.01 -8.77
N SER A 3 8.44 -12.37 -9.93
CA SER A 3 9.08 -11.05 -10.05
C SER A 3 8.02 -9.99 -9.77
N ASP A 4 7.48 -9.99 -8.57
CA ASP A 4 6.40 -9.09 -8.20
C ASP A 4 7.00 -7.81 -7.67
N MET A 5 7.48 -6.99 -8.60
CA MET A 5 7.66 -5.57 -8.39
C MET A 5 6.28 -4.90 -8.28
N GLU A 6 5.45 -5.37 -7.34
CA GLU A 6 4.18 -4.75 -6.97
C GLU A 6 4.50 -3.40 -6.32
N GLY A 7 4.17 -2.35 -7.07
CA GLY A 7 4.45 -0.98 -6.73
C GLY A 7 3.21 -0.12 -6.79
N ILE A 8 3.26 1.00 -6.08
CA ILE A 8 2.24 2.04 -6.12
C ILE A 8 2.87 3.18 -6.91
N LYS A 9 2.33 3.55 -8.08
CA LYS A 9 2.81 4.74 -8.78
C LYS A 9 1.78 5.86 -8.69
N VAL A 10 2.10 6.90 -7.94
CA VAL A 10 1.31 8.13 -7.92
C VAL A 10 1.70 8.96 -9.14
N HIS A 11 0.76 9.12 -10.08
CA HIS A 11 0.94 9.95 -11.27
C HIS A 11 0.86 11.44 -10.91
N SER A 12 1.43 12.28 -11.77
CA SER A 12 1.46 13.74 -11.59
C SER A 12 0.07 14.39 -11.51
N ASP A 13 -0.96 13.71 -12.05
CA ASP A 13 -2.37 14.14 -11.99
C ASP A 13 -3.10 13.67 -10.73
N ALA A 14 -2.40 13.01 -9.80
CA ALA A 14 -2.98 12.57 -8.55
C ALA A 14 -3.34 13.75 -7.64
N THR A 15 -4.42 13.60 -6.88
CA THR A 15 -4.85 14.65 -5.97
C THR A 15 -3.79 14.92 -4.88
N PRO A 16 -3.74 16.13 -4.31
CA PRO A 16 -2.80 16.46 -3.24
C PRO A 16 -2.85 15.48 -2.06
N GLU A 17 -4.02 14.92 -1.77
CA GLU A 17 -4.23 13.93 -0.71
C GLU A 17 -3.52 12.60 -1.02
N MET A 18 -3.55 12.15 -2.28
CA MET A 18 -2.86 10.94 -2.73
C MET A 18 -1.35 11.11 -2.68
N VAL A 19 -0.84 12.26 -3.12
CA VAL A 19 0.60 12.60 -3.02
C VAL A 19 1.04 12.64 -1.55
N SER A 20 0.25 13.26 -0.68
CA SER A 20 0.51 13.29 0.76
C SER A 20 0.48 11.89 1.38
N ALA A 21 -0.43 11.02 0.93
CA ALA A 21 -0.49 9.63 1.40
C ALA A 21 0.75 8.83 0.99
N ALA A 22 1.20 8.93 -0.26
CA ALA A 22 2.41 8.26 -0.72
C ALA A 22 3.66 8.73 0.06
N LYS A 23 3.79 10.04 0.32
CA LYS A 23 4.85 10.57 1.18
C LYS A 23 4.82 9.99 2.59
N ARG A 24 3.64 9.84 3.20
CA ARG A 24 3.50 9.19 4.52
C ARG A 24 3.90 7.71 4.49
N LEU A 25 3.61 7.00 3.40
CA LEU A 25 4.03 5.60 3.23
C LEU A 25 5.56 5.50 3.09
N TYR A 26 6.17 6.41 2.34
CA TYR A 26 7.63 6.47 2.17
C TYR A 26 8.33 6.81 3.48
N ALA A 27 7.84 7.81 4.21
CA ALA A 27 8.36 8.18 5.53
C ALA A 27 8.30 7.02 6.56
N LYS A 28 7.39 6.06 6.34
CA LYS A 28 7.26 4.82 7.14
C LYS A 28 8.11 3.65 6.61
N GLY A 29 8.83 3.84 5.51
CA GLY A 29 9.64 2.81 4.87
C GLY A 29 8.83 1.68 4.21
N LEU A 30 7.55 1.92 3.91
CA LEU A 30 6.67 0.91 3.31
C LEU A 30 6.80 0.84 1.78
N VAL A 31 7.32 1.90 1.17
CA VAL A 31 7.56 2.03 -0.27
C VAL A 31 8.96 2.56 -0.53
N THR A 32 9.51 2.30 -1.72
CA THR A 32 10.89 2.67 -2.07
C THR A 32 11.07 4.12 -2.51
N GLN A 33 9.99 4.83 -2.87
CA GLN A 33 10.03 6.21 -3.37
C GLN A 33 8.90 7.05 -2.79
N GLU A 34 9.07 8.38 -2.74
CA GLU A 34 8.09 9.33 -2.22
C GLU A 34 6.75 9.34 -2.97
N ASP A 35 6.77 8.94 -4.25
CA ASP A 35 5.60 8.80 -5.12
C ASP A 35 5.03 7.37 -5.14
N GLY A 36 5.52 6.48 -4.27
CA GLY A 36 4.98 5.15 -4.03
C GLY A 36 5.81 3.98 -4.59
N GLY A 37 6.73 4.21 -5.54
CA GLY A 37 7.70 3.23 -6.06
C GLY A 37 7.27 1.75 -6.00
N TYR A 38 8.10 0.91 -5.38
CA TYR A 38 7.82 -0.50 -5.07
C TYR A 38 7.52 -0.67 -3.59
N LEU A 39 6.75 -1.69 -3.22
CA LEU A 39 6.63 -2.08 -1.82
C LEU A 39 7.97 -2.60 -1.30
N THR A 40 8.31 -2.22 -0.06
CA THR A 40 9.40 -2.87 0.69
C THR A 40 8.89 -4.18 1.30
N PHE A 41 9.78 -4.99 1.87
CA PHE A 41 9.37 -6.18 2.62
C PHE A 41 8.32 -5.86 3.69
N SER A 42 8.54 -4.80 4.48
CA SER A 42 7.58 -4.33 5.47
C SER A 42 6.28 -3.79 4.84
N GLY A 43 6.38 -3.19 3.65
CA GLY A 43 5.23 -2.79 2.84
C GLY A 43 4.33 -3.96 2.45
N HIS A 44 4.90 -5.05 1.94
CA HIS A 44 4.14 -6.27 1.62
C HIS A 44 3.44 -6.85 2.84
N GLN A 45 4.15 -6.96 3.98
CA GLN A 45 3.54 -7.44 5.23
C GLN A 45 2.37 -6.55 5.68
N ALA A 46 2.53 -5.22 5.59
CA ALA A 46 1.47 -4.28 5.94
C ALA A 46 0.24 -4.43 5.04
N VAL A 47 0.44 -4.65 3.74
CA VAL A 47 -0.66 -4.90 2.78
C VAL A 47 -1.40 -6.19 3.12
N GLU A 48 -0.69 -7.28 3.42
CA GLU A 48 -1.33 -8.55 3.78
C GLU A 48 -2.13 -8.45 5.08
N HIS A 49 -1.60 -7.74 6.08
CA HIS A 49 -2.35 -7.46 7.31
C HIS A 49 -3.58 -6.58 7.03
N ALA A 50 -3.45 -5.53 6.24
CA ALA A 50 -4.57 -4.66 5.88
C ALA A 50 -5.67 -5.42 5.12
N LYS A 51 -5.29 -6.26 4.14
CA LYS A 51 -6.22 -7.14 3.41
C LYS A 51 -6.94 -8.09 4.36
N SER A 52 -6.23 -8.68 5.32
CA SER A 52 -6.82 -9.59 6.30
C SER A 52 -7.86 -8.89 7.18
N VAL A 53 -7.52 -7.71 7.71
CA VAL A 53 -8.44 -6.88 8.50
C VAL A 53 -9.66 -6.48 7.66
N LEU A 54 -9.44 -6.01 6.43
CA LEU A 54 -10.52 -5.62 5.53
C LEU A 54 -11.48 -6.78 5.28
N ARG A 55 -10.95 -7.99 4.99
CA ARG A 55 -11.77 -9.19 4.80
C ARG A 55 -12.61 -9.54 6.02
N ILE A 56 -12.10 -9.33 7.23
CA ILE A 56 -12.87 -9.53 8.47
C ILE A 56 -13.98 -8.48 8.56
N LEU A 57 -13.65 -7.20 8.33
CA LEU A 57 -14.60 -6.08 8.47
C LEU A 57 -15.69 -6.10 7.39
N THR A 58 -15.39 -6.57 6.18
CA THR A 58 -16.34 -6.62 5.06
C THR A 58 -16.94 -8.01 4.85
N GLY A 59 -16.45 -9.01 5.58
CA GLY A 59 -16.98 -10.37 5.53
C GLY A 59 -18.39 -10.39 6.08
N LYS A 60 -19.32 -11.04 5.37
CA LYS A 60 -20.65 -11.31 5.94
C LYS A 60 -20.48 -12.29 7.08
N ILE A 61 -20.85 -11.85 8.29
CA ILE A 61 -21.02 -12.77 9.42
C ILE A 61 -22.36 -13.46 9.20
N ASN A 62 -22.35 -14.75 8.86
CA ASN A 62 -23.54 -15.57 8.94
C ASN A 62 -23.71 -15.95 10.42
N VAL A 63 -24.40 -15.11 11.18
CA VAL A 63 -24.97 -15.47 12.49
C VAL A 63 -26.38 -15.97 12.28
#